data_AF-A0A0C2JGF3-F1
#
_entry.id   AF-A0A0C2JGF3-F1
#
_cell.length_a   1.000
_cell.length_b   1.000
_cell.length_c   1.000
_cell.angle_alpha   90.00
_cell.angle_beta   90.00
_cell.angle_gamma   90.00
#
_symmetry.space_group_name_H-M   'P 1'
#
loop_
_entity.id
_entity.type
_entity.pdbx_description
1 polymer ?
#
loop_
_entity_poly.entity_id
_entity_poly.type
_entity_poly.pdbx_seq_one_letter_code
_entity_poly.pdbx_strand_id
1 'polypeptide(L)'
;MIMFFRGINAKDGTSKETNEKDVITPAEDIYPISKSNIRYLSWVPAEQWDYRMLHYLLDKNTKQKKVIRYEITRVAYGIEDGDVFVLYEIERPDNKFCYPMFYIDTKPGSKFKLYQLARVLNKKPFENKP
;
A
#
# COMPACT_ATOMS: atom_id res chain seq x y z
N MET A 1 8.73 -6.44 -12.71
CA MET A 1 8.87 -6.09 -11.29
C MET A 1 8.09 -7.13 -10.50
N ILE A 2 8.79 -7.97 -9.77
CA ILE A 2 8.22 -9.14 -9.09
C ILE A 2 7.67 -8.66 -7.75
N MET A 3 6.35 -8.67 -7.56
CA MET A 3 5.74 -8.50 -6.25
C MET A 3 5.73 -9.85 -5.53
N PHE A 4 6.55 -9.98 -4.49
CA PHE A 4 6.48 -11.11 -3.59
C PHE A 4 5.26 -10.96 -2.67
N PHE A 5 4.21 -11.73 -2.94
CA PHE A 5 3.18 -12.00 -1.94
C PHE A 5 3.65 -13.15 -1.05
N ARG A 6 3.53 -12.96 0.27
CA ARG A 6 3.77 -13.99 1.29
C ARG A 6 2.85 -15.19 1.02
N GLY A 7 3.42 -16.26 0.44
CA GLY A 7 2.85 -17.61 0.43
C GLY A 7 3.66 -18.51 1.36
N ILE A 8 2.97 -19.09 2.34
CA ILE A 8 3.49 -20.08 3.28
C ILE A 8 3.82 -21.37 2.51
N ASN A 9 5.05 -21.90 2.66
CA ASN A 9 5.32 -23.30 3.03
C ASN A 9 6.84 -23.57 3.02
N ALA A 10 7.40 -23.77 4.21
CA ALA A 10 8.72 -24.35 4.38
C ALA A 10 8.68 -25.79 3.87
N LYS A 11 9.51 -26.06 2.86
CA LYS A 11 9.67 -27.32 2.15
C LYS A 11 10.21 -28.41 3.06
N ASP A 12 9.66 -29.61 2.93
CA ASP A 12 10.46 -30.83 2.91
C ASP A 12 10.72 -31.22 1.46
N GLY A 13 12.00 -31.41 1.14
CA GLY A 13 12.52 -32.41 0.20
C GLY A 13 12.15 -32.35 -1.30
N THR A 14 13.19 -32.13 -2.09
CA THR A 14 13.46 -32.76 -3.41
C THR A 14 13.22 -31.91 -4.68
N SER A 15 14.23 -31.98 -5.53
CA SER A 15 14.52 -31.30 -6.80
C SER A 15 13.38 -31.13 -7.80
N LYS A 16 13.38 -30.00 -8.51
CA LYS A 16 13.11 -29.90 -9.96
C LYS A 16 13.51 -28.52 -10.48
N GLU A 17 14.46 -28.50 -11.42
CA GLU A 17 14.60 -27.39 -12.37
C GLU A 17 13.22 -27.11 -12.97
N THR A 18 12.69 -25.93 -12.69
CA THR A 18 11.46 -25.46 -13.32
C THR A 18 11.79 -24.14 -13.96
N ASN A 19 11.70 -24.09 -15.29
CA ASN A 19 11.60 -22.87 -16.06
C ASN A 19 10.41 -22.06 -15.52
N GLU A 20 10.65 -21.20 -14.54
CA GLU A 20 9.71 -20.20 -14.06
C GLU A 20 9.52 -19.18 -15.17
N LYS A 21 8.62 -19.47 -16.10
CA LYS A 21 7.93 -18.39 -16.82
C LYS A 21 7.28 -17.57 -15.74
N ASP A 22 7.74 -16.34 -15.54
CA ASP A 22 7.12 -15.34 -14.67
C ASP A 22 5.61 -15.35 -14.90
N VAL A 23 4.87 -16.02 -14.01
CA VAL A 23 3.41 -16.00 -14.06
C VAL A 23 3.02 -14.60 -13.62
N ILE A 24 2.78 -13.72 -14.59
CA ILE A 24 2.28 -12.38 -14.34
C ILE A 24 0.86 -12.53 -13.80
N THR A 25 0.70 -12.44 -12.48
CA THR A 25 -0.61 -12.38 -11.86
C THR A 25 -1.30 -11.07 -12.28
N PRO A 26 -2.51 -11.13 -12.88
CA PRO A 26 -3.29 -9.94 -13.22
C PRO A 26 -3.51 -9.04 -12.00
N ALA A 27 -3.54 -7.72 -12.21
CA ALA A 27 -3.81 -6.76 -11.14
C ALA A 27 -5.21 -6.93 -10.54
N GLU A 28 -6.14 -7.49 -11.33
CA GLU A 28 -7.49 -7.91 -10.92
C GLU A 28 -7.47 -8.90 -9.75
N ASP A 29 -6.56 -9.87 -9.78
CA ASP A 29 -6.50 -10.95 -8.79
C ASP A 29 -5.84 -10.48 -7.51
N ILE A 30 -4.91 -9.52 -7.62
CA ILE A 30 -4.20 -8.91 -6.49
C ILE A 30 -5.04 -7.80 -5.83
N TYR A 31 -5.70 -6.97 -6.63
CA TYR A 31 -6.49 -5.82 -6.19
C TYR A 31 -7.93 -5.96 -6.72
N PRO A 32 -8.76 -6.78 -6.03
CA PRO A 32 -10.06 -7.18 -6.53
C PRO A 32 -11.09 -6.05 -6.55
N ILE A 33 -10.92 -5.04 -5.68
CA ILE A 33 -11.88 -3.95 -5.57
C ILE A 33 -11.47 -2.84 -6.53
N SER A 34 -12.38 -2.39 -7.39
CA SER A 34 -12.10 -1.35 -8.39
C SER A 34 -13.03 -0.14 -8.24
N LYS A 35 -12.47 1.05 -8.43
CA LYS A 35 -13.22 2.30 -8.53
C LYS A 35 -12.52 3.24 -9.51
N SER A 36 -13.14 3.43 -10.68
CA SER A 36 -12.54 4.18 -11.79
C SER A 36 -11.18 3.58 -12.21
N ASN A 37 -10.11 4.36 -12.28
CA ASN A 37 -8.75 3.92 -12.63
C ASN A 37 -7.94 3.32 -11.45
N ILE A 38 -8.57 3.19 -10.27
CA ILE A 38 -7.92 2.69 -9.06
C ILE A 38 -8.43 1.29 -8.73
N ARG A 39 -7.51 0.38 -8.40
CA ARG A 39 -7.83 -0.89 -7.75
C ARG A 39 -7.18 -0.96 -6.37
N TYR A 40 -7.82 -1.64 -5.41
CA TYR A 40 -7.32 -1.70 -4.04
C TYR A 40 -7.75 -2.97 -3.30
N LEU A 41 -7.02 -3.25 -2.21
CA LEU A 41 -7.34 -4.25 -1.21
C LEU A 41 -8.22 -3.64 -0.11
N SER A 42 -9.01 -4.49 0.54
CA SER A 42 -9.76 -4.12 1.74
C SER A 42 -8.82 -3.54 2.80
N TRP A 43 -9.35 -2.60 3.60
CA TRP A 43 -8.67 -2.10 4.78
C TRP A 43 -8.41 -3.23 5.77
N VAL A 44 -7.16 -3.36 6.21
CA VAL A 44 -6.74 -4.32 7.25
C VAL A 44 -6.16 -3.58 8.45
N PRO A 45 -6.18 -4.17 9.66
CA PRO A 45 -5.49 -3.60 10.82
C PRO A 45 -4.01 -3.35 10.52
N ALA A 46 -3.48 -2.22 10.97
CA ALA A 46 -2.07 -1.90 10.76
C ALA A 46 -1.17 -2.78 11.64
N GLU A 47 -0.05 -3.24 11.07
CA GLU A 47 0.97 -4.03 11.76
C GLU A 47 2.20 -3.18 12.10
N GLN A 48 3.09 -3.68 12.96
CA GLN A 48 4.30 -2.96 13.37
C GLN A 48 5.18 -2.51 12.20
N TRP A 49 5.17 -3.25 11.09
CA TRP A 49 5.87 -2.87 9.86
C TRP A 49 5.30 -1.59 9.22
N ASP A 50 3.98 -1.42 9.24
CA ASP A 50 3.31 -0.24 8.67
C ASP A 50 3.73 1.05 9.38
N TYR A 51 3.91 0.98 10.70
CA TYR A 51 4.47 2.10 11.48
C TYR A 51 5.86 2.46 11.01
N ARG A 52 6.77 1.47 10.88
CA ARG A 52 8.14 1.72 10.40
C ARG A 52 8.16 2.31 8.99
N MET A 53 7.31 1.79 8.11
CA MET A 53 7.17 2.28 6.75
C MET A 53 6.68 3.73 6.74
N LEU A 54 5.61 4.05 7.49
CA LEU A 54 5.10 5.42 7.58
C LEU A 54 6.16 6.39 8.10
N HIS A 55 6.91 6.02 9.16
CA HIS A 55 8.02 6.82 9.67
C HIS A 55 9.07 7.11 8.60
N TYR A 56 9.47 6.09 7.83
CA TYR A 56 10.40 6.24 6.71
C TYR A 56 9.85 7.18 5.63
N LEU A 57 8.60 6.97 5.21
CA LEU A 57 7.92 7.78 4.19
C LEU A 57 7.78 9.25 4.64
N LEU A 58 7.44 9.50 5.90
CA LEU A 58 7.30 10.85 6.43
C LEU A 58 8.65 11.55 6.62
N ASP A 59 9.73 10.85 6.92
CA ASP A 59 11.06 11.47 6.97
C ASP A 59 11.53 11.96 5.60
N LYS A 60 11.21 11.21 4.53
CA LYS A 60 11.41 11.64 3.13
C LYS A 60 10.54 12.84 2.74
N ASN A 61 9.42 13.06 3.43
CA ASN A 61 8.46 14.13 3.16
C ASN A 61 8.42 15.15 4.33
N THR A 62 9.48 15.94 4.45
CA THR A 62 9.79 16.83 5.60
C THR A 62 8.66 17.78 6.04
N LYS A 63 7.73 18.14 5.15
CA LYS A 63 6.60 19.03 5.45
C LYS A 63 5.54 18.39 6.37
N GLN A 64 5.56 17.07 6.57
CA GLN A 64 4.47 16.34 7.23
C GLN A 64 4.91 15.57 8.48
N LYS A 65 6.08 15.89 9.05
CA LYS A 65 6.62 15.22 10.25
C LYS A 65 5.68 15.23 11.47
N LYS A 66 4.68 16.12 11.52
CA LYS A 66 3.67 16.15 12.59
C LYS A 66 2.77 14.91 12.59
N VAL A 67 2.59 14.25 11.44
CA VAL A 67 1.75 13.05 11.28
C VAL A 67 2.39 11.81 11.91
N ILE A 68 3.71 11.83 12.16
CA ILE A 68 4.47 10.72 12.75
C ILE A 68 3.98 10.32 14.15
N ARG A 69 3.36 11.25 14.89
CA ARG A 69 2.97 11.03 16.29
C ARG A 69 1.57 10.46 16.47
N TYR A 70 0.89 10.18 15.38
CA TYR A 70 -0.51 9.76 15.40
C TYR A 70 -0.61 8.24 15.26
N GLU A 71 -1.70 7.68 15.79
CA GLU A 71 -1.93 6.24 15.78
C GLU A 71 -2.40 5.78 14.39
N ILE A 72 -1.80 4.70 13.88
CA ILE A 72 -2.20 4.08 12.61
C ILE A 72 -3.15 2.94 12.96
N THR A 73 -4.42 3.06 12.58
CA THR A 73 -5.41 2.03 12.92
C THR A 73 -5.52 0.98 11.82
N ARG A 74 -5.47 1.40 10.55
CA ARG A 74 -5.64 0.53 9.39
C ARG A 74 -4.76 0.94 8.22
N VAL A 75 -4.54 0.00 7.32
CA VAL A 75 -3.81 0.21 6.06
C VAL A 75 -4.60 -0.40 4.90
N ALA A 76 -4.48 0.20 3.73
CA ALA A 76 -4.97 -0.35 2.48
C ALA A 76 -3.91 -0.15 1.39
N TYR A 77 -3.74 -1.16 0.53
CA TYR A 77 -2.83 -1.12 -0.61
C TYR A 77 -3.63 -1.08 -1.90
N GLY A 78 -3.09 -0.46 -2.93
CA GLY A 78 -3.75 -0.43 -4.23
C GLY A 78 -2.82 -0.06 -5.35
N ILE A 79 -3.40 0.02 -6.55
CA ILE A 79 -2.71 0.38 -7.78
C ILE A 79 -3.52 1.45 -8.51
N GLU A 80 -2.82 2.47 -9.01
CA GLU A 80 -3.38 3.54 -9.84
C GLU A 80 -2.47 3.74 -11.06
N ASP A 81 -3.01 3.65 -12.27
CA ASP A 81 -2.26 3.77 -13.53
C ASP A 81 -1.02 2.83 -13.63
N GLY A 82 -0.99 1.74 -12.86
CA GLY A 82 0.12 0.78 -12.80
C GLY A 82 1.16 1.04 -11.70
N ASP A 83 0.95 2.06 -10.86
CA ASP A 83 1.81 2.39 -9.73
C ASP A 83 1.16 1.96 -8.41
N VAL A 84 1.93 1.32 -7.53
CA VAL A 84 1.43 0.82 -6.24
C VAL A 84 1.44 1.93 -5.22
N PHE A 85 0.32 2.08 -4.52
CA PHE A 85 0.19 2.98 -3.39
C PHE A 85 -0.18 2.24 -2.11
N VAL A 86 0.10 2.93 -1.00
CA VAL A 86 -0.37 2.61 0.34
C VAL A 86 -1.17 3.79 0.89
N LEU A 87 -2.28 3.48 1.55
CA LEU A 87 -3.14 4.39 2.29
C LEU A 87 -3.11 4.00 3.75
N TYR A 88 -2.89 4.98 4.63
CA TYR A 88 -2.97 4.78 6.07
C TYR A 88 -4.25 5.42 6.60
N GLU A 89 -4.92 4.79 7.56
CA GLU A 89 -5.94 5.42 8.39
C GLU A 89 -5.27 5.84 9.69
N ILE A 90 -5.17 7.16 9.89
CA ILE A 90 -4.44 7.74 11.01
C ILE A 90 -5.41 8.51 11.89
N GLU A 91 -5.48 8.14 13.17
CA GLU A 91 -6.28 8.83 14.17
C GLU A 91 -5.51 10.02 14.75
N ARG A 92 -6.08 11.22 14.61
CA ARG A 92 -5.52 12.46 15.14
C ARG A 92 -5.99 12.72 16.57
N PRO A 93 -5.30 13.58 17.34
CA PRO A 93 -5.67 13.90 18.72
C PRO A 93 -7.07 14.51 18.90
N ASP A 94 -7.69 15.02 17.83
CA ASP A 94 -9.07 15.52 17.83
C ASP A 94 -10.10 14.41 17.53
N ASN A 95 -9.72 13.14 17.63
CA ASN A 95 -10.52 11.94 17.29
C ASN A 95 -11.04 11.96 15.85
N LYS A 96 -10.31 12.63 14.95
CA LYS A 96 -10.60 12.65 13.52
C LYS A 96 -9.58 11.82 12.77
N PHE A 97 -10.02 11.23 11.66
CA PHE A 97 -9.14 10.46 10.80
C PHE A 97 -8.58 11.32 9.66
N CYS A 98 -7.32 11.04 9.30
CA CYS A 98 -6.76 11.46 8.03
C CYS A 98 -6.18 10.26 7.27
N TYR A 99 -6.13 10.41 5.95
CA TYR A 99 -5.77 9.32 5.05
C TYR A 99 -4.65 9.75 4.11
N PRO A 100 -3.38 9.73 4.54
CA PRO A 100 -2.26 10.00 3.67
C PRO A 100 -2.04 8.83 2.69
N MET A 101 -1.76 9.19 1.45
CA MET A 101 -1.53 8.26 0.33
C MET A 101 -0.10 8.43 -0.18
N PHE A 102 0.66 7.34 -0.24
CA PHE A 102 2.02 7.31 -0.76
C PHE A 102 2.15 6.30 -1.89
N TYR A 103 2.88 6.62 -2.94
CA TYR A 103 3.29 5.62 -3.93
C TYR A 103 4.55 4.92 -3.43
N ILE A 104 4.49 3.60 -3.28
CA ILE A 104 5.56 2.76 -2.74
C ILE A 104 6.26 1.93 -3.83
N ASP A 105 5.67 1.91 -5.02
CA ASP A 105 6.26 1.37 -6.23
C ASP A 105 5.77 2.18 -7.43
N THR A 106 6.69 2.64 -8.28
CA THR A 106 6.36 3.44 -9.47
C THR A 106 7.13 2.94 -10.68
N LYS A 107 6.45 2.77 -11.80
CA LYS A 107 7.08 2.34 -13.06
C LYS A 107 7.88 3.46 -13.73
N PRO A 108 8.86 3.14 -14.60
CA PRO A 108 9.54 4.14 -15.43
C PRO A 108 8.55 4.97 -16.24
N GLY A 109 8.68 6.29 -16.21
CA GLY A 109 7.76 7.22 -16.89
C GLY A 109 6.43 7.47 -16.15
N SER A 110 6.28 6.98 -14.91
CA SER A 110 5.13 7.33 -14.08
C SER A 110 5.02 8.84 -13.84
N LYS A 111 3.77 9.31 -13.71
CA LYS A 111 3.45 10.66 -13.27
C LYS A 111 3.76 10.87 -11.79
N PHE A 112 3.86 9.78 -11.03
CA PHE A 112 4.10 9.77 -9.60
C PHE A 112 5.55 9.42 -9.29
N LYS A 113 6.08 9.95 -8.19
CA LYS A 113 7.42 9.61 -7.71
C LYS A 113 7.35 8.60 -6.58
N LEU A 114 8.31 7.69 -6.57
CA LEU A 114 8.52 6.76 -5.47
C LEU A 114 8.63 7.48 -4.12
N TYR A 115 7.90 7.00 -3.13
CA TYR A 115 7.79 7.51 -1.75
C TYR A 115 7.23 8.92 -1.61
N GLN A 116 6.66 9.48 -2.68
CA GLN A 116 6.02 10.79 -2.62
C GLN A 116 4.69 10.70 -1.87
N LEU A 117 4.47 11.62 -0.94
CA LEU A 117 3.12 11.88 -0.44
C LEU A 117 2.29 12.49 -1.57
N ALA A 118 1.34 11.72 -2.08
CA ALA A 118 0.49 12.14 -3.18
C ALA A 118 -0.63 13.07 -2.71
N ARG A 119 -1.36 12.62 -1.68
CA ARG A 119 -2.57 13.28 -1.17
C ARG A 119 -2.72 12.99 0.32
N VAL A 120 -3.38 13.91 1.03
CA VAL A 120 -3.91 13.67 2.38
C VAL A 120 -5.41 13.90 2.30
N LEU A 121 -6.19 12.85 2.51
CA LEU A 121 -7.65 12.94 2.43
C LEU A 121 -8.22 13.13 3.84
N ASN A 122 -9.27 13.94 3.93
CA ASN A 122 -10.02 14.18 5.17
C ASN A 122 -11.28 13.31 5.30
N LYS A 123 -11.54 12.46 4.30
CA LYS A 123 -12.64 11.49 4.29
C LYS A 123 -12.07 10.15 3.86
N LYS A 124 -12.59 9.07 4.47
CA LYS A 124 -12.16 7.71 4.17
C LYS A 124 -12.34 7.42 2.70
N PRO A 125 -11.25 7.14 1.95
CA PRO A 125 -11.41 6.68 0.60
C PRO A 125 -11.84 5.21 0.64
N PHE A 126 -12.78 4.88 -0.24
CA PHE A 126 -13.06 3.49 -0.60
C PHE A 126 -13.51 2.59 0.56
N GLU A 127 -14.52 3.02 1.30
CA GLU A 127 -15.18 2.15 2.27
C GLU A 127 -15.93 1.04 1.53
N ASN A 128 -15.65 -0.22 1.87
CA ASN A 128 -16.42 -1.35 1.36
C ASN A 128 -17.88 -1.10 1.75
N LYS A 129 -18.77 -0.96 0.77
CA LYS A 129 -20.19 -1.13 1.09
C LYS A 129 -20.38 -2.59 1.50
N PRO A 130 -21.14 -2.86 2.58
CA PRO A 130 -21.47 -4.20 3.01
C PRO A 130 -22.19 -4.99 1.91
#